data_AF-A0A2M8DEK4-F1
#
_entry.id   AF-A0A2M8DEK4-F1
#
_cell.length_a   1.000
_cell.length_b   1.000
_cell.length_c   1.000
_cell.angle_alpha   90.00
_cell.angle_beta   90.00
_cell.angle_gamma   90.00
#
_symmetry.space_group_name_H-M   'P 1'
#
loop_
_entity.id
_entity.type
_entity.pdbx_description
1 polymer ?
#
loop_
_entity_poly.entity_id
_entity_poly.type
_entity_poly.pdbx_seq_one_letter_code
_entity_poly.pdbx_strand_id
1 'polypeptide(L)' 'MPKIKTRRAAAKRLRRTGSGKFRSHHAGARHIATSKSTKRKRGLRKATTIAKADQRRVDRMIPY' A
#
# COMPACT_ATOMS: atom_id res chain seq x y z
N MET A 1 -16.61 25.81 5.39
CA MET A 1 -15.58 24.88 5.88
C MET A 1 -14.88 24.25 4.66
N PRO A 2 -13.55 24.35 4.52
CA PRO A 2 -12.85 23.80 3.35
C PRO A 2 -12.81 22.27 3.37
N LYS A 3 -12.92 21.64 2.20
CA LYS A 3 -12.82 20.17 2.05
C LYS A 3 -11.41 19.70 2.44
N ILE A 4 -11.31 18.55 3.11
CA ILE A 4 -10.03 17.95 3.49
C ILE A 4 -9.31 17.48 2.22
N LYS A 5 -8.09 17.95 1.96
CA LYS A 5 -7.35 17.55 0.75
C LYS A 5 -6.78 16.14 0.91
N THR A 6 -6.91 15.31 -0.14
CA THR A 6 -6.30 13.98 -0.18
C THR A 6 -4.78 14.09 -0.29
N ARG A 7 -4.06 13.28 0.48
CA ARG A 7 -2.59 13.19 0.34
C ARG A 7 -2.28 12.42 -0.94
N ARG A 8 -2.00 13.14 -2.02
CA ARG A 8 -1.75 12.55 -3.36
C ARG A 8 -0.64 11.50 -3.35
N ALA A 9 0.38 11.66 -2.51
CA ALA A 9 1.45 10.67 -2.35
C ALA A 9 0.96 9.31 -1.82
N ALA A 10 -0.06 9.30 -0.96
CA ALA A 10 -0.69 8.10 -0.44
C ALA A 10 -1.67 7.51 -1.47
N ALA A 11 -2.50 8.36 -2.09
CA ALA A 11 -3.47 7.95 -3.11
C ALA A 11 -2.82 7.27 -4.33
N LYS A 12 -1.58 7.64 -4.69
CA LYS A 12 -0.81 6.97 -5.76
C LYS A 12 -0.35 5.55 -5.41
N ARG A 13 -0.28 5.20 -4.12
CA ARG A 13 0.34 3.95 -3.63
C ARG A 13 -0.65 2.99 -2.99
N LEU A 14 -1.73 3.51 -2.42
CA LEU A 14 -2.70 2.76 -1.64
C LEU A 14 -4.05 2.77 -2.37
N ARG A 15 -4.68 1.61 -2.50
CA ARG A 15 -6.02 1.47 -3.09
C ARG A 15 -6.99 0.88 -2.08
N ARG A 16 -8.20 1.45 -2.00
CA ARG A 16 -9.30 0.94 -1.17
C ARG A 16 -9.96 -0.26 -1.86
N THR A 17 -10.23 -1.32 -1.10
CA THR A 17 -11.00 -2.48 -1.55
C THR A 17 -12.48 -2.28 -1.26
N GLY A 18 -13.37 -3.05 -1.90
CA GLY A 18 -14.81 -2.99 -1.63
C GLY A 18 -15.17 -3.27 -0.16
N SER A 19 -14.35 -4.04 0.55
CA SER A 19 -14.48 -4.32 1.99
C SER A 19 -13.89 -3.22 2.91
N GLY A 20 -13.47 -2.08 2.36
CA GLY A 20 -12.93 -0.95 3.13
C GLY A 20 -11.48 -1.11 3.59
N LYS A 21 -10.81 -2.22 3.26
CA LYS A 21 -9.37 -2.41 3.54
C LYS A 21 -8.52 -1.68 2.50
N PHE A 22 -7.26 -1.41 2.83
CA PHE A 22 -6.32 -0.83 1.89
C PHE A 22 -5.32 -1.88 1.39
N ARG A 23 -5.06 -1.89 0.08
CA ARG A 23 -4.06 -2.73 -0.56
C ARG A 23 -2.86 -1.91 -1.01
N SER A 24 -1.68 -2.52 -0.92
CA SER A 24 -0.40 -1.96 -1.38
C SER A 24 0.50 -3.04 -1.98
N HIS A 25 1.45 -2.63 -2.81
CA HIS A 25 2.53 -3.52 -3.25
C HIS A 25 3.59 -3.68 -2.16
N HIS A 26 4.29 -4.81 -2.14
CA HIS A 26 5.40 -5.02 -1.22
C HIS A 26 6.61 -4.14 -1.56
N ALA A 27 7.35 -3.76 -0.52
CA ALA A 27 8.65 -3.12 -0.67
C ALA A 27 9.75 -4.17 -0.98
N GLY A 28 10.89 -3.70 -1.48
CA GLY A 28 12.07 -4.54 -1.68
C GLY A 28 12.11 -5.35 -2.98
N ALA A 29 11.21 -5.08 -3.93
CA ALA A 29 11.25 -5.70 -5.27
C ALA A 29 11.93 -4.82 -6.36
N ARG A 30 12.35 -3.59 -6.03
CA ARG A 30 12.85 -2.61 -7.01
C ARG A 30 14.31 -2.80 -7.43
N HIS A 31 15.19 -3.15 -6.50
CA HIS A 31 16.64 -3.26 -6.72
C HIS A 31 17.22 -4.41 -5.89
N ILE A 32 18.46 -4.82 -6.20
CA ILE A 32 19.16 -5.96 -5.58
C ILE A 32 18.26 -7.22 -5.68
N ALA A 33 17.82 -7.54 -6.90
CA ALA A 33 16.97 -8.71 -7.17
C ALA A 33 17.78 -9.97 -7.49
N THR A 34 19.08 -9.81 -7.75
CA THR A 34 20.03 -10.87 -8.06
C THR A 34 20.29 -11.78 -6.86
N SER A 35 20.59 -11.20 -5.69
CA SER A 35 20.83 -11.95 -4.44
C SER A 35 19.56 -12.50 -3.77
N LYS A 36 18.37 -12.18 -4.29
CA LYS A 36 17.10 -12.64 -3.73
C LYS A 36 16.68 -13.96 -4.37
N SER A 37 16.32 -14.93 -3.53
CA SER A 37 15.74 -16.19 -3.99
C SER A 37 14.49 -15.98 -4.87
N THR A 38 14.27 -16.88 -5.81
CA THR A 38 13.09 -16.87 -6.71
C THR A 38 11.79 -16.93 -5.91
N LYS A 39 11.75 -17.70 -4.81
CA LYS A 39 10.63 -17.76 -3.87
C LYS A 39 10.30 -16.38 -3.28
N ARG A 40 11.32 -15.64 -2.81
CA ARG A 40 11.14 -14.28 -2.26
C ARG A 40 10.61 -13.32 -3.32
N LYS A 41 11.21 -13.32 -4.52
CA LYS A 41 10.76 -12.48 -5.64
C LYS A 41 9.29 -12.73 -6.00
N ARG A 42 8.87 -13.99 -6.01
CA ARG A 42 7.47 -14.39 -6.29
C ARG A 42 6.50 -13.87 -5.22
N GLY A 43 6.89 -13.94 -3.95
CA GLY A 43 6.09 -13.40 -2.84
C GLY A 43 5.89 -11.88 -2.96
N LEU A 44 6.98 -11.14 -3.23
CA LEU A 44 6.95 -9.67 -3.33
C LEU A 44 6.15 -9.14 -4.55
N ARG A 45 5.88 -9.98 -5.56
CA ARG A 45 5.09 -9.58 -6.75
C ARG A 45 3.61 -9.32 -6.42
N LYS A 46 3.04 -10.02 -5.44
CA LYS A 46 1.60 -9.92 -5.13
C LYS A 46 1.32 -8.66 -4.30
N ALA A 47 0.14 -8.07 -4.50
CA ALA A 47 -0.32 -6.99 -3.64
C ALA A 47 -0.85 -7.57 -2.32
N THR A 48 -0.49 -6.93 -1.21
CA THR A 48 -0.92 -7.31 0.15
C THR A 48 -1.89 -6.28 0.73
N THR A 49 -2.51 -6.63 1.85
CA THR A 49 -3.36 -5.75 2.63
C THR A 49 -2.56 -5.09 3.74
N ILE A 50 -2.84 -3.82 4.02
CA ILE A 50 -2.21 -3.08 5.12
C ILE A 50 -2.63 -3.68 6.47
N ALA A 51 -1.67 -3.79 7.38
CA ALA A 51 -1.89 -4.24 8.75
C ALA A 51 -2.97 -3.41 9.45
N LYS A 52 -3.77 -4.05 10.32
CA LYS A 52 -4.90 -3.41 11.01
C LYS A 52 -4.50 -2.16 11.79
N ALA A 53 -3.30 -2.16 12.38
CA ALA A 53 -2.79 -1.03 13.16
C ALA A 53 -2.63 0.27 12.33
N ASP A 54 -2.27 0.16 11.04
CA ASP A 54 -2.00 1.31 10.19
C ASP A 54 -3.22 1.79 9.40
N GLN A 55 -4.30 1.00 9.36
CA GLN A 55 -5.50 1.34 8.58
C GLN A 55 -6.10 2.69 9.00
N ARG A 56 -6.17 2.99 10.30
CA ARG A 56 -6.68 4.27 10.81
C ARG A 56 -5.86 5.47 10.32
N ARG A 57 -4.53 5.32 10.22
CA ARG A 57 -3.64 6.38 9.74
C ARG A 57 -3.83 6.61 8.24
N VAL A 58 -4.00 5.53 7.48
CA VAL A 58 -4.20 5.58 6.02
C VAL A 58 -5.53 6.21 5.64
N ASP A 59 -6.60 5.87 6.36
CA ASP A 59 -7.93 6.41 6.10
C ASP A 59 -7.96 7.94 6.26
N ARG A 60 -7.27 8.47 7.28
CA ARG A 60 -7.11 9.92 7.48
C ARG A 60 -6.35 10.60 6.32
N MET A 61 -5.45 9.88 5.64
CA MET A 61 -4.67 10.42 4.51
C MET A 61 -5.45 10.42 3.19
N ILE A 62 -6.45 9.54 3.05
CA ILE A 62 -7.26 9.36 1.84
C ILE A 62 -8.74 9.36 2.24
N PRO A 63 -9.28 10.54 2.61
CA PRO A 63 -10.67 10.68 3.07
C PRO A 63 -11.72 10.48 1.97
N TYR A 64 -11.31 10.55 0.69
CA TYR A 64 -12.16 10.39 -0.49
C TYR A 64 -11.60 9.28 -1.39
#